data_AF-A0A2N6AIA1-F1
#
_entry.id   AF-A0A2N6AIA1-F1
#
_cell.length_a   1.000
_cell.length_b   1.000
_cell.length_c   1.000
_cell.angle_alpha   90.00
_cell.angle_beta   90.00
_cell.angle_gamma   90.00
#
_symmetry.space_group_name_H-M   'P 1'
#
loop_
_entity.id
_entity.type
_entity.pdbx_description
1 polymer ?
#
loop_
_entity_poly.entity_id
_entity_poly.type
_entity_poly.pdbx_seq_one_letter_code
_entity_poly.pdbx_strand_id
1 'polypeptide(L)'
;MDWYISWVTSQPLTSAAIQFGILGTLGEIISHTLRTKKIGVPNSPLEMLGKMFAWALLGIIIKYGFTMMKGAVVALIDHNLLPAFCASGIGWAFSVSVITNVFFGPQMMYFHRVEDNLILRRWSFEGIETALKTLVWFWIPAHTVTFALPKEFQIGLAALWSVALGIILGLSIKPKGKE
;
A
#
# COMPACT_ATOMS: atom_id res chain seq x y z
N MET A 1 -9.51 -3.28 -22.04
CA MET A 1 -9.80 -3.39 -20.60
C MET A 1 -9.96 -4.86 -20.19
N ASP A 2 -10.57 -5.68 -21.04
CA ASP A 2 -10.83 -7.10 -20.79
C ASP A 2 -9.59 -7.95 -20.52
N TRP A 3 -8.47 -7.67 -21.22
CA TRP A 3 -7.21 -8.38 -20.97
C TRP A 3 -6.73 -8.21 -19.52
N TYR A 4 -6.86 -6.99 -18.98
CA TYR A 4 -6.42 -6.67 -17.62
C TYR A 4 -7.32 -7.37 -16.61
N ILE A 5 -8.64 -7.27 -16.79
CA ILE A 5 -9.64 -7.93 -15.95
C ILE A 5 -9.39 -9.44 -15.93
N SER A 6 -9.18 -10.06 -17.10
CA SER A 6 -8.87 -11.48 -17.23
C SER A 6 -7.59 -11.86 -16.48
N TRP A 7 -6.54 -11.07 -16.62
CA TRP A 7 -5.26 -11.32 -15.94
C TRP A 7 -5.37 -11.23 -14.42
N VAL A 8 -5.94 -10.15 -13.88
CA VAL A 8 -6.04 -9.96 -12.41
C VAL A 8 -7.01 -10.92 -11.74
N THR A 9 -7.97 -11.45 -12.51
CA THR A 9 -8.94 -12.43 -12.01
C THR A 9 -8.39 -13.85 -12.08
N SER A 10 -7.69 -14.21 -13.16
CA SER A 10 -7.10 -15.55 -13.33
C SER A 10 -5.84 -15.76 -12.48
N GLN A 11 -5.05 -14.72 -12.24
CA GLN A 11 -3.80 -14.79 -11.49
C GLN A 11 -3.74 -13.70 -10.40
N PRO A 12 -4.61 -13.76 -9.38
CA PRO A 12 -4.78 -12.66 -8.43
C PRO A 12 -3.55 -12.38 -7.56
N LEU A 13 -2.75 -13.40 -7.23
CA LEU A 13 -1.53 -13.22 -6.42
C LEU A 13 -0.37 -12.72 -7.28
N THR A 14 -0.15 -13.36 -8.44
CA THR A 14 0.92 -12.99 -9.37
C THR A 14 0.73 -11.57 -9.91
N SER A 15 -0.51 -11.21 -10.28
CA SER A 15 -0.81 -9.85 -10.74
C SER A 15 -0.64 -8.80 -9.65
N ALA A 16 -0.95 -9.13 -8.38
CA ALA A 16 -0.66 -8.24 -7.26
C ALA A 16 0.86 -8.06 -7.08
N ALA A 17 1.62 -9.17 -7.09
CA ALA A 17 3.07 -9.14 -6.95
C ALA A 17 3.74 -8.29 -8.04
N ILE A 18 3.36 -8.50 -9.30
CA ILE A 18 3.92 -7.76 -10.44
C ILE A 18 3.57 -6.27 -10.35
N GLN A 19 2.30 -5.94 -10.09
CA GLN A 19 1.86 -4.53 -10.02
C GLN A 19 2.55 -3.78 -8.88
N PHE A 20 2.61 -4.36 -7.68
CA PHE A 20 3.30 -3.72 -6.55
C PHE A 20 4.82 -3.67 -6.76
N GLY A 21 5.44 -4.71 -7.28
CA GLY A 21 6.87 -4.72 -7.59
C GLY A 21 7.26 -3.57 -8.54
N ILE A 22 6.50 -3.37 -9.61
CA ILE A 22 6.75 -2.29 -10.59
C ILE A 22 6.40 -0.92 -10.00
N LEU A 23 5.17 -0.73 -9.52
CA LEU A 23 4.68 0.58 -9.10
C LEU A 23 5.28 1.05 -7.77
N GLY A 24 5.61 0.13 -6.87
CA GLY A 24 6.35 0.41 -5.64
C GLY A 24 7.77 0.90 -5.94
N THR A 25 8.50 0.17 -6.81
CA THR A 25 9.83 0.60 -7.26
C THR A 25 9.78 1.96 -7.94
N LEU A 26 8.79 2.19 -8.81
CA LEU A 26 8.59 3.49 -9.46
C LEU A 26 8.34 4.61 -8.43
N GLY A 27 7.50 4.35 -7.42
CA GLY A 27 7.25 5.30 -6.33
C GLY A 27 8.52 5.70 -5.59
N GLU A 28 9.42 4.76 -5.30
CA GLU A 28 10.71 5.05 -4.67
C GLU A 28 11.61 5.94 -5.54
N ILE A 29 11.70 5.63 -6.83
CA ILE A 29 12.50 6.40 -7.80
C ILE A 29 11.97 7.84 -7.92
N ILE A 30 10.64 7.99 -8.01
CA ILE A 30 9.99 9.30 -8.06
C ILE A 30 10.26 10.08 -6.77
N SER A 31 10.12 9.43 -5.61
CA SER A 31 10.37 10.06 -4.32
C SER A 31 11.82 10.55 -4.19
N HIS A 32 12.79 9.73 -4.61
CA HIS A 32 14.20 10.11 -4.65
C HIS A 32 14.46 11.27 -5.61
N THR A 33 13.89 11.20 -6.81
CA THR A 33 14.07 12.22 -7.86
C THR A 33 13.54 13.58 -7.42
N LEU A 34 12.35 13.61 -6.80
CA LEU A 34 11.75 14.85 -6.30
C LEU A 34 12.54 15.45 -5.13
N ARG A 35 13.05 14.62 -4.22
CA ARG A 35 13.87 15.07 -3.07
C ARG A 35 15.23 15.64 -3.51
N THR A 36 15.88 14.97 -4.45
CA THR A 36 17.25 15.35 -4.88
C THR A 36 17.27 16.32 -6.05
N LYS A 37 16.10 16.54 -6.70
CA LYS A 37 15.95 17.27 -7.96
C LYS A 37 16.83 16.72 -9.10
N LYS A 38 17.23 15.44 -9.01
CA LYS A 38 18.04 14.75 -10.01
C LYS A 38 17.47 13.37 -10.27
N ILE A 39 17.39 12.98 -11.54
CA ILE A 39 16.96 11.64 -11.91
C ILE A 39 18.02 10.65 -11.41
N GLY A 40 17.61 9.69 -10.60
CA GLY A 40 18.50 8.68 -10.04
C GLY A 40 17.75 7.71 -9.13
N VAL A 41 18.45 6.63 -8.75
CA VAL A 41 17.95 5.64 -7.81
C VAL A 41 18.48 5.91 -6.39
N PRO A 42 17.69 5.66 -5.33
CA PRO A 42 18.10 5.96 -3.96
C PRO A 42 19.16 4.99 -3.41
N ASN A 43 19.25 3.77 -3.94
CA ASN A 43 20.10 2.69 -3.41
C ASN A 43 20.93 2.03 -4.53
N SER A 44 21.86 1.16 -4.17
CA SER A 44 22.63 0.38 -5.15
C SER A 44 21.72 -0.53 -5.99
N PRO A 45 22.17 -0.97 -7.19
CA PRO A 45 21.34 -1.83 -8.04
C PRO A 45 20.86 -3.12 -7.36
N LEU A 46 21.69 -3.74 -6.51
CA LEU A 46 21.33 -4.96 -5.78
C LEU A 46 20.28 -4.69 -4.70
N GLU A 47 20.41 -3.59 -3.96
CA GLU A 47 19.41 -3.18 -2.97
C GLU A 47 18.09 -2.84 -3.66
N MET A 48 18.13 -2.10 -4.78
CA MET A 48 16.93 -1.80 -5.57
C MET A 48 16.22 -3.07 -6.04
N LEU A 49 16.97 -4.07 -6.49
CA LEU A 49 16.40 -5.37 -6.87
C LEU A 49 15.77 -6.08 -5.66
N GLY A 50 16.44 -6.08 -4.51
CA GLY A 50 15.90 -6.59 -3.25
C GLY A 50 14.58 -5.91 -2.86
N LYS A 51 14.52 -4.58 -2.96
CA LYS A 51 13.32 -3.79 -2.67
C LYS A 51 12.19 -4.06 -3.65
N MET A 52 12.48 -4.28 -4.93
CA MET A 52 11.47 -4.69 -5.91
C MET A 52 10.81 -6.01 -5.53
N PHE A 53 11.59 -7.00 -5.05
CA PHE A 53 11.05 -8.26 -4.55
C PHE A 53 10.27 -8.08 -3.24
N ALA A 54 10.72 -7.22 -2.33
CA ALA A 54 9.95 -6.87 -1.14
C ALA A 54 8.60 -6.26 -1.51
N TRP A 55 8.55 -5.30 -2.44
CA TRP A 55 7.29 -4.76 -2.94
C TRP A 55 6.38 -5.83 -3.56
N ALA A 56 6.96 -6.75 -4.34
CA ALA A 56 6.20 -7.85 -4.92
C ALA A 56 5.61 -8.77 -3.84
N LEU A 57 6.38 -9.11 -2.81
CA LEU A 57 5.91 -9.87 -1.65
C LEU A 57 4.80 -9.09 -0.90
N LEU A 58 5.00 -7.79 -0.69
CA LEU A 58 4.02 -6.92 -0.07
C LEU A 58 2.68 -6.93 -0.83
N GLY A 59 2.72 -6.93 -2.17
CA GLY A 59 1.53 -7.05 -3.00
C GLY A 59 0.72 -8.33 -2.74
N ILE A 60 1.40 -9.46 -2.55
CA ILE A 60 0.76 -10.74 -2.19
C ILE A 60 0.11 -10.63 -0.79
N ILE A 61 0.85 -10.10 0.19
CA ILE A 61 0.36 -9.97 1.57
C ILE A 61 -0.83 -9.00 1.62
N ILE A 62 -0.79 -7.88 0.89
CA ILE A 62 -1.91 -6.95 0.76
C ILE A 62 -3.13 -7.63 0.15
N LYS A 63 -2.95 -8.48 -0.87
CA LYS A 63 -4.07 -9.24 -1.45
C LYS A 63 -4.73 -10.16 -0.42
N TYR A 64 -3.94 -10.84 0.41
CA TYR A 64 -4.47 -11.62 1.51
C TYR A 64 -5.19 -10.73 2.53
N GLY A 65 -4.54 -9.64 2.96
CA GLY A 65 -5.11 -8.66 3.90
C GLY A 65 -6.47 -8.15 3.44
N PHE A 66 -6.58 -7.66 2.20
CA PHE A 66 -7.85 -7.19 1.64
C PHE A 66 -8.92 -8.28 1.62
N THR A 67 -8.55 -9.51 1.32
CA THR A 67 -9.49 -10.63 1.29
C THR A 67 -9.98 -10.95 2.71
N MET A 68 -9.07 -11.03 3.69
CA MET A 68 -9.41 -11.28 5.09
C MET A 68 -10.28 -10.17 5.68
N MET A 69 -9.91 -8.91 5.47
CA MET A 69 -10.61 -7.77 6.10
C MET A 69 -12.02 -7.58 5.52
N LYS A 70 -12.22 -7.86 4.24
CA LYS A 70 -13.58 -7.93 3.66
C LYS A 70 -14.42 -9.02 4.31
N GLY A 71 -13.84 -10.21 4.49
CA GLY A 71 -14.50 -11.31 5.20
C GLY A 71 -14.86 -10.93 6.64
N ALA A 72 -13.97 -10.23 7.34
CA ALA A 72 -14.23 -9.72 8.68
C ALA A 72 -15.41 -8.73 8.70
N VAL A 73 -15.48 -7.78 7.75
CA VAL A 73 -16.62 -6.85 7.65
C VAL A 73 -17.94 -7.58 7.40
N VAL A 74 -17.95 -8.59 6.52
CA VAL A 74 -19.14 -9.42 6.29
C VAL A 74 -19.57 -10.12 7.59
N ALA A 75 -18.63 -10.77 8.29
CA ALA A 75 -18.95 -11.45 9.56
C ALA A 75 -19.47 -10.47 10.62
N LEU A 76 -18.90 -9.26 10.73
CA LEU A 76 -19.39 -8.24 11.67
C LEU A 76 -20.82 -7.78 11.34
N ILE A 77 -21.17 -7.67 10.05
CA ILE A 77 -22.54 -7.36 9.62
C ILE A 77 -23.48 -8.52 9.98
N ASP A 78 -23.10 -9.75 9.68
CA ASP A 78 -23.91 -10.95 9.94
C ASP A 78 -24.21 -11.14 11.44
N HIS A 79 -23.27 -10.74 12.31
CA HIS A 79 -23.44 -10.75 13.75
C HIS A 79 -24.10 -9.47 14.33
N ASN A 80 -24.60 -8.56 13.48
CA ASN A 80 -25.20 -7.28 13.89
C ASN A 80 -24.26 -6.38 14.72
N LEU A 81 -22.94 -6.49 14.50
CA LEU A 81 -21.90 -5.70 15.17
C LEU A 81 -21.54 -4.41 14.41
N LEU A 82 -22.11 -4.21 13.22
CA LEU A 82 -22.01 -2.97 12.46
C LEU A 82 -23.40 -2.41 12.13
N PRO A 83 -23.55 -1.07 12.05
CA PRO A 83 -24.79 -0.44 11.63
C PRO A 83 -25.22 -0.88 10.21
N ALA A 84 -26.52 -0.86 9.93
CA ALA A 84 -27.07 -1.30 8.65
C ALA A 84 -26.51 -0.55 7.43
N PHE A 85 -26.14 0.73 7.57
CA PHE A 85 -25.55 1.49 6.47
C PHE A 85 -24.16 0.97 6.04
N CYS A 86 -23.47 0.19 6.91
CA CYS A 86 -22.19 -0.44 6.60
C CYS A 86 -22.32 -1.67 5.69
N ALA A 87 -23.55 -2.13 5.41
CA ALA A 87 -23.77 -3.34 4.61
C ALA A 87 -23.61 -3.15 3.10
N SER A 88 -23.62 -1.91 2.60
CA SER A 88 -23.55 -1.65 1.17
C SER A 88 -22.91 -0.31 0.81
N GLY A 89 -22.63 -0.14 -0.48
CA GLY A 89 -22.14 1.11 -1.07
C GLY A 89 -20.91 1.67 -0.38
N ILE A 90 -20.89 2.99 -0.19
CA ILE A 90 -19.76 3.71 0.42
C ILE A 90 -19.59 3.37 1.91
N GLY A 91 -20.67 3.05 2.63
CA GLY A 91 -20.61 2.64 4.04
C GLY A 91 -19.85 1.33 4.21
N TRP A 92 -20.06 0.37 3.31
CA TRP A 92 -19.28 -0.86 3.25
C TRP A 92 -17.81 -0.59 2.92
N ALA A 93 -17.54 0.19 1.88
CA ALA A 93 -16.17 0.51 1.47
C ALA A 93 -15.37 1.21 2.58
N PHE A 94 -16.01 2.16 3.29
CA PHE A 94 -15.44 2.83 4.45
C PHE A 94 -15.18 1.85 5.59
N SER A 95 -16.12 0.94 5.88
CA SER A 95 -15.95 -0.07 6.95
C SER A 95 -14.78 -1.01 6.66
N VAL A 96 -14.67 -1.52 5.43
CA VAL A 96 -13.52 -2.34 5.02
C VAL A 96 -12.23 -1.55 5.15
N SER A 97 -12.23 -0.27 4.77
CA SER A 97 -11.07 0.61 4.89
C SER A 97 -10.63 0.80 6.34
N VAL A 98 -11.56 1.12 7.25
CA VAL A 98 -11.25 1.31 8.68
C VAL A 98 -10.72 0.02 9.27
N ILE A 99 -11.42 -1.11 9.08
CA ILE A 99 -10.99 -2.41 9.60
C ILE A 99 -9.61 -2.79 9.05
N THR A 100 -9.37 -2.60 7.75
CA THR A 100 -8.06 -2.85 7.12
C THR A 100 -6.97 -2.00 7.76
N ASN A 101 -7.18 -0.70 7.91
CA ASN A 101 -6.15 0.21 8.39
C ASN A 101 -5.92 0.14 9.90
N VAL A 102 -6.89 -0.32 10.69
CA VAL A 102 -6.76 -0.49 12.14
C VAL A 102 -6.09 -1.82 12.48
N PHE A 103 -6.53 -2.93 11.86
CA PHE A 103 -6.05 -4.26 12.23
C PHE A 103 -4.86 -4.74 11.40
N PHE A 104 -4.87 -4.46 10.10
CA PHE A 104 -3.84 -4.93 9.18
C PHE A 104 -2.78 -3.86 8.88
N GLY A 105 -3.18 -2.59 8.84
CA GLY A 105 -2.32 -1.44 8.58
C GLY A 105 -1.05 -1.36 9.45
N PRO A 106 -1.14 -1.43 10.79
CA PRO A 106 0.04 -1.35 11.65
C PRO A 106 1.01 -2.49 11.40
N GLN A 107 0.49 -3.72 11.33
CA GLN A 107 1.29 -4.91 11.01
C GLN A 107 2.04 -4.74 9.69
N MET A 108 1.38 -4.20 8.67
CA MET A 108 2.01 -3.94 7.37
C MET A 108 3.11 -2.88 7.44
N MET A 109 2.91 -1.79 8.19
CA MET A 109 3.94 -0.75 8.34
C MET A 109 5.21 -1.30 9.01
N TYR A 110 5.04 -2.13 10.05
CA TYR A 110 6.18 -2.79 10.71
C TYR A 110 6.84 -3.83 9.81
N PHE A 111 6.04 -4.64 9.11
CA PHE A 111 6.55 -5.69 8.23
C PHE A 111 7.39 -5.10 7.10
N HIS A 112 6.86 -4.09 6.38
CA HIS A 112 7.62 -3.40 5.34
C HIS A 112 8.90 -2.77 5.88
N ARG A 113 8.88 -2.23 7.11
CA ARG A 113 10.09 -1.71 7.74
C ARG A 113 11.14 -2.80 8.02
N VAL A 114 10.70 -3.96 8.47
CA VAL A 114 11.59 -5.10 8.71
C VAL A 114 12.22 -5.56 7.39
N GLU A 115 11.45 -5.65 6.31
CA GLU A 115 11.97 -5.98 4.97
C GLU A 115 13.06 -4.98 4.53
N ASP A 116 12.78 -3.68 4.64
CA ASP A 116 13.73 -2.62 4.31
C ASP A 116 15.02 -2.74 5.14
N ASN A 117 14.89 -3.00 6.44
CA ASN A 117 16.04 -3.16 7.32
C ASN A 117 16.91 -4.38 6.96
N LEU A 118 16.29 -5.49 6.52
CA LEU A 118 17.01 -6.68 6.08
C LEU A 118 17.76 -6.44 4.77
N ILE A 119 17.12 -5.76 3.80
CA ILE A 119 17.72 -5.46 2.50
C ILE A 119 18.88 -4.48 2.64
N LEU A 120 18.67 -3.39 3.39
CA LEU A 120 19.67 -2.34 3.60
C LEU A 120 20.68 -2.68 4.70
N ARG A 121 20.52 -3.82 5.37
CA ARG A 121 21.34 -4.26 6.51
C ARG A 121 21.49 -3.19 7.60
N ARG A 122 20.40 -2.46 7.86
CA ARG A 122 20.35 -1.37 8.84
C ARG A 122 19.10 -1.52 9.69
N TRP A 123 19.26 -1.82 10.97
CA TRP A 123 18.14 -2.01 11.88
C TRP A 123 17.66 -0.69 12.49
N SER A 124 16.75 0.02 11.81
CA SER A 124 16.19 1.30 12.28
C SER A 124 14.67 1.35 12.12
N PHE A 125 13.96 1.84 13.13
CA PHE A 125 12.50 2.08 13.09
C PHE A 125 12.14 3.57 13.01
N GLU A 126 13.11 4.42 12.66
CA GLU A 126 12.92 5.86 12.50
C GLU A 126 11.78 6.18 11.52
N GLY A 127 10.81 7.01 11.92
CA GLY A 127 9.67 7.39 11.09
C GLY A 127 8.48 6.42 11.10
N ILE A 128 8.52 5.34 11.90
CA ILE A 128 7.36 4.44 12.04
C ILE A 128 6.14 5.14 12.63
N GLU A 129 6.33 6.08 13.56
CA GLU A 129 5.23 6.87 14.14
C GLU A 129 4.50 7.68 13.04
N THR A 130 5.27 8.30 12.14
CA THR A 130 4.71 9.02 10.98
C THR A 130 3.98 8.06 10.05
N ALA A 131 4.56 6.89 9.78
CA ALA A 131 3.92 5.85 8.96
C ALA A 131 2.58 5.40 9.54
N LEU A 132 2.51 5.16 10.86
CA LEU A 132 1.28 4.79 11.55
C LEU A 132 0.24 5.92 11.49
N LYS A 133 0.64 7.19 11.63
CA LYS A 133 -0.28 8.33 11.45
C LYS A 133 -0.88 8.36 10.04
N THR A 134 -0.12 7.99 9.01
CA THR A 134 -0.65 7.93 7.64
C THR A 134 -1.79 6.93 7.47
N LEU A 135 -1.87 5.89 8.31
CA LEU A 135 -2.98 4.93 8.27
C LEU A 135 -4.33 5.64 8.43
N VAL A 136 -4.37 6.67 9.29
CA VAL A 136 -5.58 7.43 9.56
C VAL A 136 -5.87 8.45 8.47
N TRP A 137 -4.96 9.40 8.23
CA TRP A 137 -5.28 10.56 7.39
C TRP A 137 -5.10 10.32 5.88
N PHE A 138 -4.32 9.32 5.49
CA PHE A 138 -4.08 9.00 4.07
C PHE A 138 -4.75 7.68 3.66
N TRP A 139 -4.45 6.59 4.37
CA TRP A 139 -4.85 5.26 3.91
C TRP A 139 -6.32 4.94 4.16
N ILE A 140 -6.97 5.45 5.23
CA ILE A 140 -8.42 5.27 5.38
C ILE A 140 -9.17 5.92 4.20
N PRO A 141 -8.92 7.18 3.83
CA PRO A 141 -9.51 7.78 2.63
C PRO A 141 -9.16 7.02 1.34
N ALA A 142 -7.87 6.74 1.11
CA ALA A 142 -7.40 6.08 -0.11
C ALA A 142 -8.00 4.69 -0.29
N HIS A 143 -8.02 3.87 0.77
CA HIS A 143 -8.62 2.54 0.72
C HIS A 143 -10.15 2.60 0.66
N THR A 144 -10.81 3.63 1.18
CA THR A 144 -12.26 3.80 0.98
C THR A 144 -12.58 3.95 -0.51
N VAL A 145 -11.81 4.78 -1.23
CA VAL A 145 -11.92 4.89 -2.69
C VAL A 145 -11.61 3.55 -3.36
N THR A 146 -10.56 2.86 -2.92
CA THR A 146 -10.20 1.54 -3.44
C THR A 146 -11.34 0.52 -3.28
N PHE A 147 -11.96 0.42 -2.10
CA PHE A 147 -13.00 -0.55 -1.84
C PHE A 147 -14.35 -0.19 -2.45
N ALA A 148 -14.55 1.07 -2.84
CA ALA A 148 -15.72 1.50 -3.60
C ALA A 148 -15.66 1.06 -5.08
N LEU A 149 -14.49 0.70 -5.61
CA LEU A 149 -14.34 0.22 -6.98
C LEU A 149 -14.75 -1.25 -7.16
N PRO A 150 -15.05 -1.68 -8.41
CA PRO A 150 -15.18 -3.10 -8.73
C PRO A 150 -13.92 -3.90 -8.32
N LYS A 151 -14.14 -5.15 -7.91
CA LYS A 151 -13.13 -6.01 -7.25
C LYS A 151 -11.84 -6.16 -8.08
N GLU A 152 -11.96 -6.14 -9.39
CA GLU A 152 -10.90 -6.33 -10.39
C GLU A 152 -9.92 -5.15 -10.40
N PHE A 153 -10.38 -3.94 -10.04
CA PHE A 153 -9.55 -2.72 -10.06
C PHE A 153 -8.90 -2.39 -8.73
N GLN A 154 -9.37 -2.98 -7.63
CA GLN A 154 -8.96 -2.58 -6.29
C GLN A 154 -7.47 -2.77 -6.03
N ILE A 155 -6.89 -3.89 -6.48
CA ILE A 155 -5.45 -4.16 -6.32
C ILE A 155 -4.60 -3.24 -7.19
N GLY A 156 -5.04 -2.99 -8.43
CA GLY A 156 -4.34 -2.05 -9.32
C GLY A 156 -4.32 -0.63 -8.75
N LEU A 157 -5.46 -0.15 -8.25
CA LEU A 157 -5.52 1.14 -7.56
C LEU A 157 -4.67 1.16 -6.28
N ALA A 158 -4.69 0.08 -5.49
CA ALA A 158 -3.84 -0.02 -4.30
C ALA A 158 -2.35 0.07 -4.65
N ALA A 159 -1.91 -0.55 -5.74
CA ALA A 159 -0.53 -0.45 -6.21
C ALA A 159 -0.19 0.96 -6.74
N LEU A 160 -1.16 1.67 -7.34
CA LEU A 160 -0.99 3.07 -7.74
C LEU A 160 -0.80 4.01 -6.54
N TRP A 161 -1.35 3.68 -5.36
CA TRP A 161 -1.09 4.46 -4.15
C TRP A 161 0.39 4.47 -3.75
N SER A 162 1.18 3.46 -4.11
CA SER A 162 2.64 3.45 -3.90
C SER A 162 3.34 4.57 -4.69
N VAL A 163 2.87 4.87 -5.90
CA VAL A 163 3.38 5.99 -6.71
C VAL A 163 2.95 7.33 -6.10
N ALA A 164 1.67 7.44 -5.71
CA ALA A 164 1.14 8.65 -5.08
C ALA A 164 1.90 9.00 -3.79
N LEU A 165 2.19 8.01 -2.94
CA LEU A 165 3.04 8.20 -1.77
C LEU A 165 4.46 8.59 -2.13
N GLY A 166 5.04 7.99 -3.18
CA GLY A 166 6.33 8.40 -3.72
C GLY A 166 6.38 9.90 -4.00
N ILE A 167 5.33 10.44 -4.65
CA ILE A 167 5.18 11.86 -4.94
C ILE A 167 5.03 12.68 -3.64
N ILE A 168 4.10 12.30 -2.76
CA ILE A 168 3.83 13.03 -1.49
C ILE A 168 5.10 13.14 -0.64
N LEU A 169 5.80 12.02 -0.44
CA LEU A 169 7.04 11.96 0.34
C LEU A 169 8.21 12.65 -0.38
N GLY A 170 8.15 12.69 -1.72
CA GLY A 170 9.09 13.41 -2.56
C GLY A 170 9.03 14.93 -2.36
N LEU A 171 7.81 15.45 -2.21
CA LEU A 171 7.53 16.88 -2.05
C LEU A 171 7.62 17.37 -0.60
N SER A 172 7.36 16.50 0.38
CA SER A 172 7.24 16.87 1.80
C SER A 172 8.58 17.18 2.48
N ILE A 173 9.71 16.72 1.93
CA ILE A 173 11.03 16.94 2.53
C ILE A 173 11.65 18.19 1.90
N LYS A 174 11.69 19.30 2.65
CA LYS A 174 12.55 20.44 2.32
C LYS A 174 14.01 19.95 2.33
N PRO A 175 14.83 20.26 1.32
CA PRO A 175 16.25 19.97 1.39
C PRO A 175 16.81 20.64 2.65
N LYS A 176 17.56 19.89 3.48
CA LYS A 176 18.36 20.51 4.55
C LYS A 176 19.19 21.61 3.87
N GLY A 177 18.91 22.86 4.24
CA GLY A 177 19.72 23.98 3.81
C GLY A 177 21.17 23.67 4.15
N LYS A 178 22.08 23.93 3.21
CA LYS A 178 23.49 24.07 3.54
C LYS A 178 23.57 25.29 4.46
N GLU A 179 23.76 25.05 5.76
CA GLU A 179 24.40 26.02 6.64
C GLU A 179 25.90 26.07 6.32
#